data_AF-A0A6P8VP53-F1
#
_entry.id   AF-A0A6P8VP53-F1
#
_cell.length_a   1.000
_cell.length_b   1.000
_cell.length_c   1.000
_cell.angle_alpha   90.00
_cell.angle_beta   90.00
_cell.angle_gamma   90.00
#
_symmetry.space_group_name_H-M   'P 1'
#
loop_
_entity.id
_entity.type
_entity.pdbx_description
1 polymer ?
#
loop_
_entity_poly.entity_id
_entity_poly.type
_entity_poly.pdbx_seq_one_letter_code
_entity_poly.pdbx_strand_id
1 'polypeptide(L)'
;IKEIKWGDVGGWTGQGGSLLGTKRTLPGKYLDKIAEQIKIHNINALLVIGGFEAFESLLKLFEARLHHEEFCIPMCMLPATISNNVPGTDLSLGADTALNAIVETCDRIKQSASGTKRRVFIIETMGGYCGYLATVGGLASGADTVYIYEEPFDIRDLQANVEHLTQKMKTSIQRGLVLRNENSNENYTTDFIYQLYTEEGKGVFDCRKNILGHMQQGGAPSPFDRNFGTKVAAKAVQWISRTLKDSYKGGKTKHDETFIISGLCVSVSYLKGHLLC
;
A
#
# COMPACT_ATOMS: atom_id res chain seq x y z
N ILE A 1 -26.68 2.89 -1.80
CA ILE A 1 -26.31 2.52 -0.41
C ILE A 1 -27.21 1.35 0.01
N LYS A 2 -26.68 0.34 0.72
CA LYS A 2 -27.43 -0.83 1.18
C LYS A 2 -27.09 -1.10 2.64
N GLU A 3 -28.08 -1.39 3.46
CA GLU A 3 -27.89 -1.80 4.85
C GLU A 3 -27.20 -3.18 4.92
N ILE A 4 -26.26 -3.35 5.86
CA ILE A 4 -25.53 -4.59 6.12
C ILE A 4 -25.90 -5.10 7.51
N LYS A 5 -26.32 -6.36 7.60
CA LYS A 5 -26.69 -7.06 8.85
C LYS A 5 -25.57 -8.01 9.29
N TRP A 6 -25.66 -8.46 10.55
CA TRP A 6 -24.67 -9.40 11.13
C TRP A 6 -24.44 -10.66 10.28
N GLY A 7 -25.52 -11.24 9.74
CA GLY A 7 -25.42 -12.44 8.89
C GLY A 7 -24.74 -12.21 7.54
N ASP A 8 -24.75 -10.97 7.03
CA ASP A 8 -24.23 -10.65 5.68
C ASP A 8 -22.70 -10.70 5.63
N VAL A 9 -22.03 -10.47 6.76
CA VAL A 9 -20.56 -10.41 6.87
C VAL A 9 -19.92 -11.71 7.37
N GLY A 10 -20.73 -12.75 7.58
CA GLY A 10 -20.26 -14.06 8.02
C GLY A 10 -19.25 -14.65 7.03
N GLY A 11 -18.07 -15.04 7.53
CA GLY A 11 -17.01 -15.66 6.72
C GLY A 11 -16.13 -14.69 5.92
N TRP A 12 -16.32 -13.37 6.03
CA TRP A 12 -15.54 -12.39 5.26
C TRP A 12 -14.07 -12.30 5.72
N THR A 13 -13.75 -12.70 6.94
CA THR A 13 -12.39 -12.63 7.52
C THR A 13 -11.32 -13.28 6.64
N GLY A 14 -11.66 -14.37 5.93
CA GLY A 14 -10.72 -15.09 5.07
C GLY A 14 -10.75 -14.68 3.61
N GLN A 15 -11.58 -13.71 3.22
CA GLN A 15 -11.78 -13.35 1.82
C GLN A 15 -10.93 -12.14 1.44
N GLY A 16 -10.20 -12.25 0.33
CA GLY A 16 -9.48 -11.12 -0.27
C GLY A 16 -10.37 -10.28 -1.19
N GLY A 17 -9.80 -9.19 -1.70
CA GLY A 17 -10.53 -8.23 -2.53
C GLY A 17 -11.54 -7.39 -1.74
N SER A 18 -12.51 -6.81 -2.44
CA SER A 18 -13.59 -6.02 -1.83
C SER A 18 -14.95 -6.50 -2.31
N LEU A 19 -15.73 -7.11 -1.40
CA LEU A 19 -17.11 -7.55 -1.66
C LEU A 19 -18.09 -6.38 -1.83
N LEU A 20 -17.75 -5.21 -1.28
CA LEU A 20 -18.51 -3.97 -1.46
C LEU A 20 -18.13 -3.23 -2.75
N GLY A 21 -17.05 -3.67 -3.42
CA GLY A 21 -16.40 -2.96 -4.51
C GLY A 21 -15.44 -1.88 -4.01
N THR A 22 -14.47 -1.54 -4.86
CA THR A 22 -13.53 -0.43 -4.61
C THR A 22 -13.21 0.26 -5.92
N LYS A 23 -13.03 1.59 -5.88
CA LYS A 23 -12.67 2.42 -7.02
C LYS A 23 -11.74 3.54 -6.55
N ARG A 24 -10.83 3.97 -7.43
CA ARG A 24 -9.92 5.11 -7.21
C ARG A 24 -10.54 6.47 -7.55
N THR A 25 -11.86 6.52 -7.74
CA THR A 25 -12.57 7.74 -8.14
C THR A 25 -12.69 8.69 -6.96
N LEU A 26 -12.17 9.90 -7.11
CA LEU A 26 -12.19 10.93 -6.08
C LEU A 26 -13.53 11.67 -6.02
N PRO A 27 -13.96 12.17 -4.84
CA PRO A 27 -15.28 12.76 -4.64
C PRO A 27 -15.43 14.18 -5.21
N GLY A 28 -14.35 14.86 -5.59
CA GLY A 28 -14.35 16.30 -5.86
C GLY A 28 -15.37 16.79 -6.90
N LYS A 29 -15.66 16.00 -7.94
CA LYS A 29 -16.68 16.34 -8.96
C LYS A 29 -18.12 16.03 -8.53
N TYR A 30 -18.30 15.34 -7.42
CA TYR A 30 -19.56 14.74 -6.99
C TYR A 30 -19.95 15.14 -5.56
N LEU A 31 -19.32 16.17 -4.99
CA LEU A 31 -19.54 16.59 -3.61
C LEU A 31 -21.03 16.85 -3.32
N ASP A 32 -21.73 17.60 -4.17
CA ASP A 32 -23.17 17.87 -4.02
C ASP A 32 -24.00 16.58 -3.95
N LYS A 33 -23.72 15.65 -4.87
CA LYS A 33 -24.43 14.37 -4.94
C LYS A 33 -24.12 13.48 -3.74
N ILE A 34 -22.88 13.52 -3.23
CA ILE A 34 -22.49 12.74 -2.05
C ILE A 34 -23.16 13.32 -0.80
N ALA A 35 -23.19 14.65 -0.64
CA ALA A 35 -23.90 15.32 0.45
C ALA A 35 -25.39 14.98 0.42
N GLU A 36 -26.03 15.02 -0.76
CA GLU A 36 -27.42 14.62 -0.94
C GLU A 36 -27.66 13.17 -0.45
N GLN A 37 -26.80 12.23 -0.81
CA GLN A 37 -26.91 10.84 -0.37
C GLN A 37 -26.73 10.68 1.15
N ILE A 38 -25.80 11.42 1.76
CA ILE A 38 -25.61 11.44 3.22
C ILE A 38 -26.90 11.90 3.92
N LYS A 39 -27.54 12.93 3.38
CA LYS A 39 -28.80 13.47 3.91
C LYS A 39 -29.96 12.50 3.75
N ILE A 40 -30.18 11.96 2.55
CA ILE A 40 -31.27 11.02 2.24
C ILE A 40 -31.19 9.78 3.13
N HIS A 41 -29.98 9.26 3.34
CA HIS A 41 -29.75 8.06 4.14
C HIS A 41 -29.49 8.34 5.62
N ASN A 42 -29.55 9.61 6.05
CA ASN A 42 -29.29 10.06 7.42
C ASN A 42 -27.98 9.50 8.01
N ILE A 43 -26.88 9.56 7.23
CA ILE A 43 -25.59 9.01 7.61
C ILE A 43 -24.96 9.90 8.70
N ASN A 44 -24.73 9.34 9.88
CA ASN A 44 -24.22 10.10 11.04
C ASN A 44 -22.70 10.07 11.19
N ALA A 45 -22.01 9.13 10.54
CA ALA A 45 -20.56 8.99 10.55
C ALA A 45 -20.09 8.22 9.31
N LEU A 46 -18.82 8.39 8.94
CA LEU A 46 -18.21 7.71 7.79
C LEU A 46 -16.93 6.98 8.19
N LEU A 47 -16.86 5.69 7.88
CA LEU A 47 -15.64 4.89 7.94
C LEU A 47 -15.19 4.57 6.52
N VAL A 48 -14.02 5.06 6.12
CA VAL A 48 -13.43 4.84 4.80
C VAL A 48 -12.29 3.85 4.91
N ILE A 49 -12.32 2.78 4.12
CA ILE A 49 -11.25 1.78 4.07
C ILE A 49 -10.58 1.88 2.70
N GLY A 50 -9.29 2.22 2.65
CA GLY A 50 -8.59 2.35 1.36
C GLY A 50 -7.19 2.92 1.46
N GLY A 51 -6.58 3.14 0.29
CA GLY A 51 -5.21 3.65 0.15
C GLY A 51 -5.14 5.17 0.10
N PHE A 52 -4.16 5.68 -0.67
CA PHE A 52 -3.91 7.12 -0.79
C PHE A 52 -5.12 7.91 -1.33
N GLU A 53 -5.88 7.34 -2.27
CA GLU A 53 -7.09 8.01 -2.80
C GLU A 53 -8.19 8.16 -1.75
N ALA A 54 -8.27 7.24 -0.78
CA ALA A 54 -9.20 7.37 0.35
C ALA A 54 -8.75 8.51 1.30
N PHE A 55 -7.44 8.65 1.52
CA PHE A 55 -6.88 9.78 2.26
C PHE A 55 -7.18 11.11 1.57
N GLU A 56 -6.92 11.21 0.27
CA GLU A 56 -7.23 12.41 -0.53
C GLU A 56 -8.74 12.70 -0.56
N SER A 57 -9.57 11.66 -0.63
CA SER A 57 -11.03 11.80 -0.58
C SER A 57 -11.49 12.42 0.73
N LEU A 58 -10.93 12.00 1.86
CA LEU A 58 -11.25 12.56 3.16
C LEU A 58 -10.79 14.01 3.32
N LEU A 59 -9.65 14.39 2.75
CA LEU A 59 -9.22 15.79 2.69
C LEU A 59 -10.23 16.65 1.93
N LYS A 60 -10.68 16.19 0.74
CA LYS A 60 -11.70 16.89 -0.06
C LYS A 60 -13.03 17.01 0.65
N LEU A 61 -13.49 15.94 1.32
CA LEU A 61 -14.72 15.98 2.12
C LEU A 61 -14.59 16.92 3.33
N PHE A 62 -13.40 16.97 3.94
CA PHE A 62 -13.12 17.88 5.04
C PHE A 62 -13.15 19.35 4.60
N GLU A 63 -12.49 19.70 3.50
CA GLU A 63 -12.53 21.05 2.91
C GLU A 63 -13.97 21.46 2.54
N ALA A 64 -14.75 20.50 2.01
CA ALA A 64 -16.12 20.71 1.62
C ALA A 64 -17.10 20.97 2.80
N ARG A 65 -16.69 20.75 4.06
CA ARG A 65 -17.51 21.06 5.25
C ARG A 65 -17.91 22.54 5.34
N LEU A 66 -17.13 23.44 4.73
CA LEU A 66 -17.45 24.87 4.67
C LEU A 66 -18.73 25.16 3.87
N HIS A 67 -19.06 24.28 2.93
CA HIS A 67 -20.18 24.46 2.00
C HIS A 67 -21.29 23.41 2.18
N HIS A 68 -21.00 22.30 2.85
CA HIS A 68 -21.94 21.20 3.07
C HIS A 68 -21.95 20.78 4.54
N GLU A 69 -23.03 21.11 5.26
CA GLU A 69 -23.22 20.69 6.65
C GLU A 69 -23.30 19.16 6.78
N GLU A 70 -23.70 18.46 5.71
CA GLU A 70 -23.77 17.00 5.64
C GLU A 70 -22.40 16.34 5.87
N PHE A 71 -21.29 17.01 5.55
CA PHE A 71 -19.95 16.49 5.82
C PHE A 71 -19.43 16.77 7.23
N CYS A 72 -20.17 17.54 8.04
CA CYS A 72 -19.83 17.85 9.44
C CYS A 72 -20.14 16.68 10.39
N ILE A 73 -19.88 15.45 9.93
CA ILE A 73 -20.00 14.19 10.65
C ILE A 73 -18.60 13.64 10.98
N PRO A 74 -18.46 12.78 12.02
CA PRO A 74 -17.21 12.09 12.28
C PRO A 74 -16.80 11.23 11.08
N MET A 75 -15.55 11.41 10.63
CA MET A 75 -14.97 10.63 9.54
C MET A 75 -13.69 9.96 10.03
N CYS A 76 -13.52 8.67 9.71
CA CYS A 76 -12.35 7.89 10.09
C CYS A 76 -11.84 7.10 8.88
N MET A 77 -10.53 6.95 8.77
CA MET A 77 -9.86 6.19 7.72
C MET A 77 -9.18 4.94 8.29
N LEU A 78 -9.44 3.78 7.68
CA LEU A 78 -8.58 2.61 7.79
C LEU A 78 -7.63 2.56 6.57
N PRO A 79 -6.30 2.63 6.79
CA PRO A 79 -5.32 2.50 5.71
C PRO A 79 -5.32 1.06 5.20
N ALA A 80 -5.70 0.88 3.93
CA ALA A 80 -5.76 -0.40 3.24
C ALA A 80 -5.20 -0.26 1.83
N THR A 81 -3.96 -0.67 1.65
CA THR A 81 -3.21 -0.65 0.39
C THR A 81 -2.02 -1.58 0.52
N ILE A 82 -1.61 -2.22 -0.57
CA ILE A 82 -0.38 -3.01 -0.59
C ILE A 82 0.87 -2.12 -0.51
N SER A 83 0.79 -0.88 -1.01
CA SER A 83 1.95 0.00 -1.15
C SER A 83 2.49 0.54 0.17
N ASN A 84 1.70 0.47 1.25
CA ASN A 84 2.01 1.11 2.54
C ASN A 84 2.36 2.61 2.44
N ASN A 85 1.66 3.33 1.55
CA ASN A 85 1.93 4.72 1.21
C ASN A 85 0.91 5.71 1.80
N VAL A 86 0.15 5.31 2.83
CA VAL A 86 -0.82 6.20 3.48
C VAL A 86 -0.10 7.00 4.58
N PRO A 87 -0.10 8.34 4.53
CA PRO A 87 0.53 9.14 5.57
C PRO A 87 -0.10 8.92 6.95
N GLY A 88 0.70 9.01 8.01
CA GLY A 88 0.22 8.94 9.40
C GLY A 88 0.01 7.52 9.94
N THR A 89 0.45 6.49 9.23
CA THR A 89 0.50 5.11 9.72
C THR A 89 1.80 4.45 9.25
N ASP A 90 2.38 3.58 10.08
CA ASP A 90 3.55 2.78 9.69
C ASP A 90 3.14 1.55 8.89
N LEU A 91 1.87 1.12 9.00
CA LEU A 91 1.35 -0.08 8.38
C LEU A 91 -0.04 0.16 7.76
N SER A 92 -0.27 -0.44 6.60
CA SER A 92 -1.56 -0.53 5.94
C SER A 92 -2.00 -1.98 5.74
N LEU A 93 -3.32 -2.18 5.77
CA LEU A 93 -3.90 -3.50 5.49
C LEU A 93 -3.59 -3.96 4.07
N GLY A 94 -3.15 -5.20 3.96
CA GLY A 94 -2.79 -5.85 2.70
C GLY A 94 -1.29 -5.82 2.38
N ALA A 95 -0.51 -4.98 3.08
CA ALA A 95 0.93 -4.89 2.86
C ALA A 95 1.65 -6.19 3.26
N ASP A 96 1.27 -6.81 4.38
CA ASP A 96 1.87 -8.09 4.81
C ASP A 96 1.52 -9.24 3.85
N THR A 97 0.27 -9.30 3.39
CA THR A 97 -0.15 -10.27 2.36
C THR A 97 0.67 -10.10 1.08
N ALA A 98 0.92 -8.85 0.65
CA ALA A 98 1.74 -8.56 -0.52
C ALA A 98 3.20 -8.96 -0.33
N LEU A 99 3.78 -8.67 0.84
CA LEU A 99 5.14 -9.10 1.18
C LEU A 99 5.29 -10.63 1.13
N ASN A 100 4.33 -11.38 1.67
CA ASN A 100 4.33 -12.84 1.59
C ASN A 100 4.30 -13.33 0.12
N ALA A 101 3.48 -12.70 -0.74
CA ALA A 101 3.44 -13.03 -2.16
C ALA A 101 4.77 -12.73 -2.87
N ILE A 102 5.45 -11.62 -2.54
CA ILE A 102 6.77 -11.27 -3.05
C ILE A 102 7.81 -12.31 -2.62
N VAL A 103 7.87 -12.63 -1.32
CA VAL A 103 8.82 -13.58 -0.74
C VAL A 103 8.63 -14.97 -1.34
N GLU A 104 7.39 -15.46 -1.39
CA GLU A 104 7.08 -16.77 -1.97
C GLU A 104 7.49 -16.84 -3.45
N THR A 105 7.27 -15.76 -4.21
CA THR A 105 7.70 -15.70 -5.60
C THR A 105 9.21 -15.68 -5.73
N CYS A 106 9.90 -14.90 -4.90
CA CYS A 106 11.36 -14.84 -4.87
C CYS A 106 11.97 -16.20 -4.49
N ASP A 107 11.36 -16.94 -3.55
CA ASP A 107 11.80 -18.29 -3.17
C ASP A 107 11.67 -19.29 -4.31
N ARG A 108 10.53 -19.29 -5.01
CA ARG A 108 10.32 -20.12 -6.21
C ARG A 108 11.33 -19.78 -7.30
N ILE A 109 11.63 -18.49 -7.49
CA ILE A 109 12.63 -18.02 -8.46
C ILE A 109 14.04 -18.47 -8.05
N LYS A 110 14.42 -18.30 -6.78
CA LYS A 110 15.73 -18.74 -6.24
C LYS A 110 15.94 -20.24 -6.40
N GLN A 111 14.88 -21.04 -6.24
CA GLN A 111 14.92 -22.48 -6.49
C GLN A 111 15.21 -22.79 -7.97
N SER A 112 14.52 -22.10 -8.90
CA SER A 112 14.76 -22.23 -10.33
C SER A 112 16.19 -21.81 -10.74
N ALA A 113 16.68 -20.70 -10.18
CA ALA A 113 18.02 -20.20 -10.41
C ALA A 113 19.10 -21.18 -9.95
N SER A 114 18.88 -21.85 -8.82
CA SER A 114 19.86 -22.77 -8.23
C SER A 114 20.08 -24.03 -9.08
N GLY A 115 19.09 -24.47 -9.85
CA GLY A 115 19.22 -25.61 -10.75
C GLY A 115 20.04 -25.32 -12.01
N THR A 116 20.06 -24.07 -12.47
CA THR A 116 20.77 -23.66 -13.70
C THR A 116 22.10 -22.97 -13.44
N LYS A 117 22.28 -22.38 -12.24
CA LYS A 117 23.42 -21.57 -11.79
C LYS A 117 23.69 -20.37 -12.71
N ARG A 118 24.48 -19.41 -12.22
CA ARG A 118 24.89 -18.20 -12.95
C ARG A 118 23.70 -17.45 -13.56
N ARG A 119 22.65 -17.25 -12.77
CA ARG A 119 21.47 -16.46 -13.17
C ARG A 119 21.17 -15.35 -12.18
N VAL A 120 20.85 -14.18 -12.74
CA VAL A 120 20.37 -13.02 -12.00
C VAL A 120 18.92 -12.75 -12.37
N PHE A 121 18.06 -12.59 -11.37
CA PHE A 121 16.66 -12.23 -11.59
C PHE A 121 16.43 -10.79 -11.20
N ILE A 122 15.80 -10.03 -12.09
CA ILE A 122 15.36 -8.66 -11.86
C ILE A 122 13.84 -8.69 -11.70
N ILE A 123 13.36 -8.38 -10.50
CA ILE A 123 11.97 -8.49 -10.12
C ILE A 123 11.38 -7.11 -9.89
N GLU A 124 10.33 -6.78 -10.65
CA GLU A 124 9.58 -5.56 -10.43
C GLU A 124 8.48 -5.77 -9.39
N THR A 125 8.49 -4.96 -8.33
CA THR A 125 7.47 -4.91 -7.29
C THR A 125 6.58 -3.69 -7.46
N MET A 126 5.32 -3.80 -7.04
CA MET A 126 4.42 -2.65 -6.94
C MET A 126 4.82 -1.75 -5.77
N GLY A 127 4.14 -0.63 -5.64
CA GLY A 127 4.30 0.31 -4.52
C GLY A 127 4.07 1.77 -4.90
N GLY A 128 3.81 2.05 -6.16
CA GLY A 128 3.94 3.40 -6.72
C GLY A 128 5.34 3.93 -6.41
N TYR A 129 5.41 5.16 -5.91
CA TYR A 129 6.66 5.78 -5.45
C TYR A 129 7.12 5.32 -4.06
N CYS A 130 6.38 4.45 -3.37
CA CYS A 130 6.78 3.93 -2.07
C CYS A 130 7.56 2.61 -2.23
N GLY A 131 8.83 2.64 -1.82
CA GLY A 131 9.76 1.53 -1.85
C GLY A 131 9.56 0.49 -0.74
N TYR A 132 8.52 0.60 0.11
CA TYR A 132 8.30 -0.30 1.24
C TYR A 132 8.29 -1.79 0.83
N LEU A 133 7.49 -2.15 -0.17
CA LEU A 133 7.38 -3.53 -0.66
C LEU A 133 8.70 -4.05 -1.22
N ALA A 134 9.40 -3.22 -2.00
CA ALA A 134 10.69 -3.58 -2.59
C ALA A 134 11.76 -3.79 -1.51
N THR A 135 11.81 -2.89 -0.52
CA THR A 135 12.81 -2.88 0.55
C THR A 135 12.61 -4.03 1.51
N VAL A 136 11.41 -4.14 2.09
CA VAL A 136 11.11 -5.19 3.09
C VAL A 136 11.05 -6.56 2.43
N GLY A 137 10.46 -6.64 1.23
CA GLY A 137 10.44 -7.87 0.44
C GLY A 137 11.84 -8.31 0.00
N GLY A 138 12.70 -7.36 -0.39
CA GLY A 138 14.09 -7.60 -0.74
C GLY A 138 14.92 -8.09 0.44
N LEU A 139 14.76 -7.46 1.60
CA LEU A 139 15.40 -7.88 2.84
C LEU A 139 14.98 -9.31 3.23
N ALA A 140 13.68 -9.60 3.24
CA ALA A 140 13.16 -10.92 3.56
C ALA A 140 13.58 -11.99 2.54
N SER A 141 13.73 -11.61 1.26
CA SER A 141 14.11 -12.51 0.18
C SER A 141 15.63 -12.71 0.04
N GLY A 142 16.44 -11.90 0.72
CA GLY A 142 17.90 -11.86 0.56
C GLY A 142 18.31 -11.35 -0.82
N ALA A 143 17.70 -10.24 -1.26
CA ALA A 143 18.06 -9.54 -2.48
C ALA A 143 19.46 -8.94 -2.36
N ASP A 144 20.21 -8.97 -3.46
CA ASP A 144 21.54 -8.37 -3.60
C ASP A 144 21.46 -6.85 -3.71
N THR A 145 20.43 -6.36 -4.39
CA THR A 145 20.18 -4.94 -4.61
C THR A 145 18.69 -4.68 -4.65
N VAL A 146 18.26 -3.55 -4.10
CA VAL A 146 16.89 -3.07 -4.20
C VAL A 146 16.91 -1.63 -4.71
N TYR A 147 16.26 -1.38 -5.85
CA TYR A 147 16.12 -0.04 -6.41
C TYR A 147 14.77 0.56 -6.02
N ILE A 148 14.80 1.67 -5.29
CA ILE A 148 13.62 2.38 -4.79
C ILE A 148 13.66 3.86 -5.17
N TYR A 149 12.54 4.56 -5.02
CA TYR A 149 12.46 5.98 -5.36
C TYR A 149 13.12 6.86 -4.28
N GLU A 150 13.04 6.42 -3.02
CA GLU A 150 13.55 7.13 -1.86
C GLU A 150 15.08 7.19 -1.79
N GLU A 151 15.77 6.29 -2.50
CA GLU A 151 17.23 6.24 -2.60
C GLU A 151 17.62 6.41 -4.08
N PRO A 152 17.93 7.65 -4.53
CA PRO A 152 18.31 7.91 -5.90
C PRO A 152 19.57 7.14 -6.29
N PHE A 153 19.57 6.56 -7.49
CA PHE A 153 20.68 5.82 -8.05
C PHE A 153 20.98 6.28 -9.49
N ASP A 154 22.25 6.24 -9.86
CA ASP A 154 22.73 6.56 -11.19
C ASP A 154 23.39 5.36 -11.90
N ILE A 155 23.88 5.59 -13.12
CA ILE A 155 24.50 4.54 -13.93
C ILE A 155 25.73 3.89 -13.27
N ARG A 156 26.47 4.63 -12.43
CA ARG A 156 27.65 4.12 -11.71
C ARG A 156 27.22 3.17 -10.61
N ASP A 157 26.11 3.44 -9.93
CA ASP A 157 25.54 2.52 -8.93
C ASP A 157 25.09 1.21 -9.59
N LEU A 158 24.43 1.30 -10.76
CA LEU A 158 24.07 0.12 -11.54
C LEU A 158 25.31 -0.70 -11.94
N GLN A 159 26.35 -0.03 -12.43
CA GLN A 159 27.60 -0.68 -12.83
C GLN A 159 28.29 -1.35 -11.63
N ALA A 160 28.38 -0.67 -10.49
CA ALA A 160 28.97 -1.22 -9.27
C ALA A 160 28.23 -2.49 -8.80
N ASN A 161 26.90 -2.52 -8.90
CA ASN A 161 26.10 -3.69 -8.58
C ASN A 161 26.32 -4.86 -9.55
N VAL A 162 26.50 -4.59 -10.85
CA VAL A 162 26.87 -5.62 -11.84
C VAL A 162 28.26 -6.19 -11.55
N GLU A 163 29.23 -5.35 -11.22
CA GLU A 163 30.58 -5.77 -10.84
C GLU A 163 30.55 -6.64 -9.58
N HIS A 164 29.78 -6.23 -8.56
CA HIS A 164 29.57 -7.00 -7.34
C HIS A 164 29.00 -8.39 -7.63
N LEU A 165 27.91 -8.47 -8.42
CA LEU A 165 27.31 -9.74 -8.82
C LEU A 165 28.27 -10.60 -9.64
N THR A 166 29.07 -10.00 -10.51
CA THR A 166 30.10 -10.69 -11.30
C THR A 166 31.14 -11.36 -10.38
N GLN A 167 31.56 -10.69 -9.30
CA GLN A 167 32.45 -11.30 -8.31
C GLN A 167 31.71 -12.38 -7.50
N LYS A 168 30.45 -12.14 -7.11
CA LYS A 168 29.62 -13.11 -6.39
C LYS A 168 29.50 -14.43 -7.16
N MET A 169 29.37 -14.41 -8.48
CA MET A 169 29.29 -15.62 -9.31
C MET A 169 30.56 -16.49 -9.30
N LYS A 170 31.70 -15.95 -8.86
CA LYS A 170 32.94 -16.74 -8.65
C LYS A 170 32.92 -17.54 -7.34
N THR A 171 31.99 -17.22 -6.43
CA THR A 171 31.81 -17.93 -5.16
C THR A 171 30.93 -19.18 -5.32
N SER A 172 30.63 -19.86 -4.22
CA SER A 172 29.69 -20.99 -4.19
C SER A 172 28.24 -20.59 -4.48
N ILE A 173 27.86 -19.32 -4.24
CA ILE A 173 26.50 -18.82 -4.43
C ILE A 173 26.40 -18.17 -5.81
N GLN A 174 26.11 -18.99 -6.81
CA GLN A 174 26.03 -18.58 -8.21
C GLN A 174 24.61 -18.18 -8.61
N ARG A 175 24.02 -17.24 -7.87
CA ARG A 175 22.70 -16.66 -8.17
C ARG A 175 22.66 -15.20 -7.73
N GLY A 176 21.88 -14.38 -8.45
CA GLY A 176 21.60 -13.00 -8.08
C GLY A 176 20.10 -12.71 -8.02
N LEU A 177 19.72 -11.82 -7.11
CA LEU A 177 18.34 -11.35 -6.98
C LEU A 177 18.34 -9.83 -6.83
N VAL A 178 17.72 -9.15 -7.78
CA VAL A 178 17.59 -7.69 -7.80
C VAL A 178 16.10 -7.37 -7.75
N LEU A 179 15.68 -6.55 -6.80
CA LEU A 179 14.33 -6.02 -6.77
C LEU A 179 14.34 -4.57 -7.25
N ARG A 180 13.27 -4.17 -7.94
CA ARG A 180 13.06 -2.81 -8.40
C ARG A 180 11.61 -2.42 -8.11
N ASN A 181 11.41 -1.31 -7.41
CA ASN A 181 10.10 -0.69 -7.30
C ASN A 181 9.66 -0.09 -8.67
N GLU A 182 8.38 -0.24 -9.01
CA GLU A 182 7.81 0.15 -10.31
C GLU A 182 8.08 1.61 -10.72
N ASN A 183 8.13 2.54 -9.76
CA ASN A 183 8.38 3.97 -10.00
C ASN A 183 9.70 4.47 -9.40
N SER A 184 10.66 3.59 -9.16
CA SER A 184 11.99 3.93 -8.63
C SER A 184 12.73 4.97 -9.49
N ASN A 185 12.60 4.87 -10.81
CA ASN A 185 13.17 5.82 -11.77
C ASN A 185 12.41 5.75 -13.10
N GLU A 186 12.22 6.89 -13.77
CA GLU A 186 11.50 6.99 -15.05
C GLU A 186 12.31 6.40 -16.23
N ASN A 187 13.63 6.61 -16.24
CA ASN A 187 14.50 6.18 -17.32
C ASN A 187 15.09 4.79 -17.08
N TYR A 188 15.47 4.49 -15.83
CA TYR A 188 16.00 3.18 -15.44
C TYR A 188 14.86 2.20 -15.14
N THR A 189 14.15 1.85 -16.21
CA THR A 189 13.06 0.87 -16.18
C THR A 189 13.59 -0.54 -15.90
N THR A 190 12.69 -1.45 -15.53
CA THR A 190 13.01 -2.89 -15.39
C THR A 190 13.66 -3.45 -16.64
N ASP A 191 13.25 -2.97 -17.82
CA ASP A 191 13.78 -3.39 -19.11
C ASP A 191 15.18 -2.86 -19.36
N PHE A 192 15.43 -1.60 -19.01
CA PHE A 192 16.75 -1.00 -19.08
C PHE A 192 17.74 -1.72 -18.17
N ILE A 193 17.40 -1.92 -16.89
CA ILE A 193 18.25 -2.61 -15.92
C ILE A 193 18.52 -4.05 -16.38
N TYR A 194 17.50 -4.73 -16.93
CA TYR A 194 17.64 -6.07 -17.50
C TYR A 194 18.63 -6.11 -18.67
N GLN A 195 18.53 -5.19 -19.61
CA GLN A 195 19.44 -5.12 -20.75
C GLN A 195 20.88 -4.82 -20.30
N LEU A 196 21.05 -3.84 -19.41
CA LEU A 196 22.35 -3.48 -18.85
C LEU A 196 23.02 -4.66 -18.15
N TYR A 197 22.32 -5.33 -17.25
CA TYR A 197 22.88 -6.47 -16.51
C TYR A 197 23.17 -7.66 -17.43
N THR A 198 22.38 -7.87 -18.48
CA THR A 198 22.61 -8.95 -19.45
C THR A 198 23.88 -8.68 -20.26
N GLU A 199 24.05 -7.45 -20.75
CA GLU A 199 25.21 -7.06 -21.57
C GLU A 199 26.49 -7.03 -20.73
N GLU A 200 26.47 -6.34 -19.60
CA GLU A 200 27.64 -6.19 -18.72
C GLU A 200 27.96 -7.47 -17.93
N GLY A 201 27.02 -8.42 -17.88
CA GLY A 201 27.26 -9.77 -17.39
C GLY A 201 28.29 -10.54 -18.21
N LYS A 202 28.56 -10.15 -19.48
CA LYS A 202 29.66 -10.64 -20.34
C LYS A 202 29.89 -12.16 -20.31
N GLY A 203 28.79 -12.92 -20.27
CA GLY A 203 28.81 -14.40 -20.22
C GLY A 203 29.14 -15.02 -18.85
N VAL A 204 29.33 -14.22 -17.80
CA VAL A 204 29.47 -14.67 -16.42
C VAL A 204 28.14 -15.13 -15.84
N PHE A 205 27.06 -14.42 -16.18
CA PHE A 205 25.69 -14.80 -15.81
C PHE A 205 24.68 -14.35 -16.88
N ASP A 206 23.54 -15.03 -16.90
CA ASP A 206 22.37 -14.62 -17.68
C ASP A 206 21.34 -13.92 -16.79
N CYS A 207 20.58 -12.99 -17.36
CA CYS A 207 19.47 -12.36 -16.66
C CYS A 207 18.11 -12.92 -17.06
N ARG A 208 17.16 -12.80 -16.14
CA ARG A 208 15.72 -12.91 -16.40
C ARG A 208 15.00 -11.79 -15.67
N LYS A 209 13.95 -11.24 -16.28
CA LYS A 209 13.08 -10.26 -15.64
C LYS A 209 11.73 -10.88 -15.30
N ASN A 210 11.12 -10.45 -14.21
CA ASN A 210 9.75 -10.83 -13.87
C ASN A 210 9.01 -9.63 -13.27
N ILE A 211 7.85 -9.30 -13.84
CA ILE A 211 6.98 -8.25 -13.30
C ILE A 211 5.89 -8.96 -12.51
N LEU A 212 5.92 -8.81 -11.19
CA LEU A 212 4.95 -9.50 -10.32
C LEU A 212 3.52 -9.02 -10.57
N GLY A 213 3.36 -7.72 -10.83
CA GLY A 213 2.08 -7.08 -11.11
C GLY A 213 1.04 -7.37 -10.02
N HIS A 214 -0.20 -7.58 -10.45
CA HIS A 214 -1.37 -7.70 -9.57
C HIS A 214 -1.37 -8.95 -8.67
N MET A 215 -0.51 -9.94 -8.91
CA MET A 215 -0.40 -11.10 -8.01
C MET A 215 -0.01 -10.71 -6.58
N GLN A 216 0.63 -9.55 -6.42
CA GLN A 216 0.99 -8.98 -5.11
C GLN A 216 -0.23 -8.56 -4.28
N GLN A 217 -1.41 -8.39 -4.87
CA GLN A 217 -2.63 -8.15 -4.10
C GLN A 217 -3.06 -9.38 -3.28
N GLY A 218 -2.45 -10.53 -3.55
CA GLY A 218 -2.72 -11.78 -2.88
C GLY A 218 -4.04 -12.42 -3.30
N GLY A 219 -4.28 -13.61 -2.76
CA GLY A 219 -5.57 -14.28 -2.83
C GLY A 219 -6.31 -14.09 -1.52
N ALA A 220 -6.12 -15.00 -0.58
CA ALA A 220 -6.61 -14.83 0.78
C ALA A 220 -5.64 -13.94 1.60
N PRO A 221 -6.16 -13.05 2.47
CA PRO A 221 -5.32 -12.23 3.33
C PRO A 221 -4.50 -13.10 4.29
N SER A 222 -3.30 -12.65 4.64
CA SER A 222 -2.43 -13.28 5.62
C SER A 222 -3.06 -13.26 7.02
N PRO A 223 -2.68 -14.16 7.94
CA PRO A 223 -3.15 -14.12 9.31
C PRO A 223 -2.89 -12.76 10.00
N PHE A 224 -1.79 -12.08 9.65
CA PHE A 224 -1.50 -10.75 10.17
C PHE A 224 -2.56 -9.75 9.70
N ASP A 225 -2.80 -9.65 8.39
CA ASP A 225 -3.76 -8.69 7.83
C ASP A 225 -5.20 -8.95 8.30
N ARG A 226 -5.60 -10.23 8.47
CA ARG A 226 -6.92 -10.58 9.05
C ARG A 226 -7.10 -10.03 10.46
N ASN A 227 -6.09 -10.25 11.31
CA ASN A 227 -6.12 -9.83 12.70
C ASN A 227 -5.93 -8.32 12.84
N PHE A 228 -5.04 -7.73 12.05
CA PHE A 228 -4.82 -6.29 12.03
C PHE A 228 -6.10 -5.57 11.61
N GLY A 229 -6.76 -6.02 10.53
CA GLY A 229 -8.00 -5.42 10.05
C GLY A 229 -9.11 -5.49 11.10
N THR A 230 -9.26 -6.65 11.75
CA THR A 230 -10.22 -6.84 12.85
C THR A 230 -9.96 -5.87 14.01
N LYS A 231 -8.71 -5.77 14.46
CA LYS A 231 -8.33 -4.92 15.60
C LYS A 231 -8.50 -3.43 15.31
N VAL A 232 -8.04 -2.99 14.15
CA VAL A 232 -8.09 -1.58 13.76
C VAL A 232 -9.52 -1.14 13.47
N ALA A 233 -10.32 -1.97 12.79
CA ALA A 233 -11.74 -1.68 12.55
C ALA A 233 -12.52 -1.56 13.87
N ALA A 234 -12.28 -2.47 14.82
CA ALA A 234 -12.91 -2.39 16.14
C ALA A 234 -12.55 -1.08 16.87
N LYS A 235 -11.28 -0.65 16.83
CA LYS A 235 -10.84 0.64 17.39
C LYS A 235 -11.47 1.83 16.68
N ALA A 236 -11.57 1.80 15.35
CA ALA A 236 -12.20 2.87 14.58
C ALA A 236 -13.68 3.03 14.92
N VAL A 237 -14.43 1.92 15.05
CA VAL A 237 -15.84 1.94 15.45
C VAL A 237 -16.00 2.42 16.89
N GLN A 238 -15.11 2.01 17.81
CA GLN A 238 -15.10 2.53 19.18
C GLN A 238 -14.86 4.05 19.21
N TRP A 239 -13.93 4.55 18.40
CA TRP A 239 -13.68 5.99 18.27
C TRP A 239 -14.91 6.70 17.73
N ILE A 240 -15.47 6.27 16.58
CA ILE A 240 -16.69 6.84 15.99
C ILE A 240 -17.82 6.88 17.04
N SER A 241 -18.03 5.79 17.77
CA SER A 241 -19.10 5.70 18.78
C SER A 241 -18.93 6.68 19.93
N ARG A 242 -17.69 6.94 20.38
CA ARG A 242 -17.40 7.95 21.42
C ARG A 242 -17.60 9.36 20.86
N THR A 243 -17.00 9.64 19.71
CA THR A 243 -17.10 10.93 19.04
C THR A 243 -18.55 11.32 18.75
N LEU A 244 -19.38 10.36 18.33
CA LEU A 244 -20.81 10.57 18.13
C LEU A 244 -21.52 10.99 19.41
N LYS A 245 -21.23 10.36 20.56
CA LYS A 245 -21.82 10.73 21.86
C LYS A 245 -21.40 12.12 22.29
N ASP A 246 -20.11 12.44 22.14
CA ASP A 246 -19.55 13.73 22.58
C ASP A 246 -20.03 14.90 21.68
N SER A 247 -20.26 14.61 20.40
CA SER A 247 -20.72 15.58 19.39
C SER A 247 -22.24 15.70 19.30
N TYR A 248 -22.99 14.92 20.08
CA TYR A 248 -24.44 14.93 20.06
C TYR A 248 -24.99 16.11 20.86
N LYS A 249 -25.38 17.19 20.18
CA LYS A 249 -26.05 18.35 20.79
C LYS A 249 -27.39 18.60 20.09
N GLY A 250 -28.50 18.50 20.83
CA GLY A 250 -29.83 18.94 20.36
C GLY A 250 -30.42 18.16 19.18
N GLY A 251 -30.12 16.86 19.02
CA GLY A 251 -30.72 16.01 17.99
C GLY A 251 -29.98 15.97 16.65
N LYS A 252 -28.85 16.69 16.53
CA LYS A 252 -27.93 16.61 15.37
C LYS A 252 -26.50 16.35 15.86
N THR A 253 -25.76 15.51 15.13
CA THR A 253 -24.33 15.33 15.34
C THR A 253 -23.60 16.38 14.52
N LYS A 254 -22.81 17.25 15.18
CA LYS A 254 -21.91 18.18 14.49
C LYS A 254 -20.50 18.01 15.03
N HIS A 255 -19.57 17.60 14.17
CA HIS A 255 -18.18 17.38 14.53
C HIS A 255 -17.27 18.27 13.68
N ASP A 256 -16.73 19.31 14.32
CA ASP A 256 -15.90 20.33 13.66
C ASP A 256 -14.40 19.95 13.63
N GLU A 257 -13.97 18.95 14.42
CA GLU A 257 -12.58 18.48 14.46
C GLU A 257 -12.22 17.55 13.28
N THR A 258 -10.92 17.38 13.07
CA THR A 258 -10.30 16.66 11.94
C THR A 258 -10.69 15.17 11.89
N PHE A 259 -10.61 14.55 10.71
CA PHE A 259 -10.75 13.08 10.60
C PHE A 259 -9.54 12.37 11.22
N ILE A 260 -9.68 11.10 11.61
CA ILE A 260 -8.58 10.30 12.18
C ILE A 260 -8.19 9.17 11.23
N ILE A 261 -6.89 8.90 11.15
CA ILE A 261 -6.37 7.70 10.49
C ILE A 261 -6.10 6.67 11.59
N SER A 262 -6.89 5.60 11.60
CA SER A 262 -6.71 4.51 12.56
C SER A 262 -5.58 3.59 12.08
N GLY A 263 -4.34 3.92 12.48
CA GLY A 263 -3.13 3.14 12.19
C GLY A 263 -2.45 2.51 13.41
N LEU A 264 -2.92 2.81 14.63
CA LEU A 264 -2.16 3.00 15.88
C LEU A 264 -1.88 4.49 16.08
N CYS A 265 -2.89 5.17 16.65
CA CYS A 265 -2.78 6.47 17.34
C CYS A 265 -2.07 7.62 16.58
N VAL A 266 -2.70 8.18 15.55
CA VAL A 266 -2.37 9.56 15.11
C VAL A 266 -3.65 10.36 14.89
N SER A 267 -3.91 11.29 15.81
CA SER A 267 -4.87 12.38 15.63
C SER A 267 -4.28 13.40 14.65
N VAL A 268 -5.01 13.69 13.57
CA VAL A 268 -4.59 14.58 12.45
C VAL A 268 -4.50 16.06 12.88
N SER A 269 -4.58 16.37 14.18
CA SER A 269 -4.21 17.68 14.73
C SER A 269 -2.74 18.05 14.44
N TYR A 270 -1.89 17.06 14.12
CA TYR A 270 -0.47 17.25 13.81
C TYR A 270 -0.14 17.61 12.35
N LEU A 271 -1.03 17.38 11.38
CA LEU A 271 -0.68 17.54 9.95
C LEU A 271 -0.79 18.97 9.41
N LYS A 272 -1.38 19.91 10.16
CA LYS A 272 -1.40 21.33 9.77
C LYS A 272 -0.01 22.00 9.79
N GLY A 273 0.98 21.41 10.46
CA GLY A 273 2.32 22.00 10.61
C GLY A 273 3.42 21.41 9.74
N HIS A 274 3.25 20.21 9.17
CA HIS A 274 4.37 19.44 8.59
C HIS A 274 4.19 19.00 7.13
N LEU A 275 3.09 19.35 6.45
CA LEU A 275 2.94 19.10 5.01
C LEU A 275 3.55 20.21 4.12
N LEU A 276 4.26 21.16 4.71
CA LEU A 276 5.06 22.18 4.02
C LEU A 276 6.55 21.95 4.33
N CYS A 277 7.08 20.81 3.92
CA CYS A 277 8.51 20.55 3.69
C CYS A 277 8.62 19.36 2.72
#